data_AF-A0A1H9Y7H4-F1
#
_entry.id   AF-A0A1H9Y7H4-F1
#
_cell.length_a   1.000
_cell.length_b   1.000
_cell.length_c   1.000
_cell.angle_alpha   90.00
_cell.angle_beta   90.00
_cell.angle_gamma   90.00
#
_symmetry.space_group_name_H-M   'P 1'
#
loop_
_entity.id
_entity.type
_entity.pdbx_description
1 polymer ?
#
loop_
_entity_poly.entity_id
_entity_poly.type
_entity_poly.pdbx_seq_one_letter_code
_entity_poly.pdbx_strand_id
1 'polypeptide(L)'
;MSAISSVSSAAQLMPVIKPAATVALNDNAAAGITTATPSSVVMLGQDDKVSAPLIYNVRGLMPDASVPPAWEYTRQDKVSLAMMGNFGTSSTAGRFQGLGATLLSQLAQTGQNISQSVLRSTTGKALEPAELAAAQDRLHSNPANSISLTLKTASGKTIELSLSSQDDGLAVQAQVSGGDLSDDELNALNAMADGFQSAIDGLTSKPPTLKLDALTHFDAKAFASVDLKSSFKLEDGSAQTLELHADADQRSVRMSGALGNLDLSVDLKNAAIRGDSAQQAKALDGYVSQIEAARKRGDGDSQLLSMFEDAFKTLHSNYPDTRVSTAAQTVSSIELTDTDHGLLTGLGDFSASVSEKSVEGNPGRPGELDSFAYTLSQSTQSKGRDQMNRTIVQDQQSQLTASYHKPLPGGQKLALSTDSTTQNYLYYQISDQASSKATIGYKKGELVDATLSQSASQSTRIAKYVMGRLEKDTHTPVSTSRTQSFLSVLQQALQQDKEAKQGRGTSTLKDTLAGIHAKVLLQSEPSKLNG
;
A
#
# COMPACT_ATOMS: atom_id res chain seq x y z
N MET A 1 -14.35 -44.73 -21.91
CA MET A 1 -13.13 -45.38 -22.45
C MET A 1 -12.56 -44.48 -23.54
N SER A 2 -11.23 -44.49 -23.71
CA SER A 2 -10.41 -44.25 -24.92
C SER A 2 -10.86 -43.29 -26.06
N ALA A 3 -9.98 -42.53 -26.73
CA ALA A 3 -8.59 -42.14 -26.44
C ALA A 3 -8.11 -40.99 -27.37
N ILE A 4 -7.30 -40.10 -26.81
CA ILE A 4 -6.03 -39.52 -27.31
C ILE A 4 -5.60 -39.88 -28.76
N SER A 5 -5.24 -38.87 -29.57
CA SER A 5 -4.07 -38.88 -30.51
C SER A 5 -3.80 -37.48 -31.10
N SER A 6 -2.59 -37.23 -31.64
CA SER A 6 -2.05 -35.88 -31.93
C SER A 6 -0.88 -35.89 -32.95
N VAL A 7 -0.47 -34.69 -33.43
CA VAL A 7 0.76 -34.35 -34.21
C VAL A 7 0.95 -35.05 -35.60
N SER A 8 1.80 -34.64 -36.58
CA SER A 8 2.69 -33.46 -36.80
C SER A 8 3.21 -33.35 -38.26
N SER A 9 3.42 -32.10 -38.74
CA SER A 9 4.59 -31.59 -39.55
C SER A 9 4.99 -32.05 -40.98
N ALA A 10 5.69 -31.11 -41.67
CA ALA A 10 6.76 -31.25 -42.70
C ALA A 10 6.45 -30.97 -44.21
N ALA A 11 7.51 -30.64 -44.99
CA ALA A 11 7.49 -30.08 -46.36
C ALA A 11 8.67 -30.57 -47.26
N GLN A 12 8.67 -30.29 -48.59
CA GLN A 12 9.71 -30.73 -49.57
C GLN A 12 10.03 -29.72 -50.73
N LEU A 13 10.88 -30.11 -51.72
CA LEU A 13 11.87 -29.27 -52.47
C LEU A 13 11.84 -29.39 -54.04
N MET A 14 12.83 -28.76 -54.74
CA MET A 14 12.93 -28.49 -56.22
C MET A 14 13.68 -29.53 -57.12
N PRO A 15 13.48 -29.48 -58.47
CA PRO A 15 14.47 -29.82 -59.54
C PRO A 15 14.43 -28.91 -60.83
N VAL A 16 15.14 -29.14 -61.97
CA VAL A 16 16.62 -29.01 -62.21
C VAL A 16 17.05 -28.94 -63.74
N ILE A 17 17.88 -27.93 -64.14
CA ILE A 17 18.93 -27.87 -65.23
C ILE A 17 18.62 -27.76 -66.78
N LYS A 18 19.66 -27.31 -67.55
CA LYS A 18 19.94 -26.87 -68.97
C LYS A 18 20.20 -28.00 -70.02
N PRO A 19 20.43 -27.84 -71.39
CA PRO A 19 21.50 -27.03 -72.09
C PRO A 19 21.36 -26.60 -73.61
N ALA A 20 22.47 -26.10 -74.25
CA ALA A 20 22.77 -25.87 -75.71
C ALA A 20 22.14 -24.61 -76.43
N ALA A 21 22.51 -24.10 -77.65
CA ALA A 21 23.70 -24.03 -78.58
C ALA A 21 23.30 -23.21 -79.88
N THR A 22 24.04 -22.84 -80.97
CA THR A 22 25.41 -22.38 -81.43
C THR A 22 25.34 -22.02 -82.97
N VAL A 23 26.19 -21.32 -83.78
CA VAL A 23 27.27 -20.27 -83.76
C VAL A 23 27.69 -19.92 -85.24
N ALA A 24 27.86 -18.65 -85.68
CA ALA A 24 28.57 -18.21 -86.94
C ALA A 24 28.66 -16.64 -87.10
N LEU A 25 29.55 -15.99 -87.90
CA LEU A 25 31.02 -16.06 -88.03
C LEU A 25 31.61 -14.86 -88.87
N ASN A 26 32.92 -14.56 -88.74
CA ASN A 26 33.76 -13.55 -89.46
C ASN A 26 33.33 -12.06 -89.29
N ASP A 27 34.15 -10.99 -89.37
CA ASP A 27 35.60 -10.70 -89.35
C ASP A 27 35.71 -9.15 -89.27
N ASN A 28 36.80 -8.43 -88.93
CA ASN A 28 38.16 -8.62 -88.38
C ASN A 28 38.52 -7.25 -87.69
N ALA A 29 39.54 -6.96 -86.89
CA ALA A 29 40.77 -7.62 -86.38
C ALA A 29 41.07 -6.99 -84.97
N ALA A 30 42.20 -7.11 -84.26
CA ALA A 30 43.53 -7.68 -84.53
C ALA A 30 44.09 -8.35 -83.26
N ALA A 31 45.28 -7.96 -82.73
CA ALA A 31 45.94 -8.69 -81.63
C ALA A 31 46.73 -7.86 -80.61
N GLY A 32 46.73 -8.34 -79.37
CA GLY A 32 47.61 -7.95 -78.27
C GLY A 32 47.43 -8.95 -77.11
N ILE A 33 48.43 -9.81 -76.85
CA ILE A 33 48.30 -10.96 -75.94
C ILE A 33 49.21 -10.76 -74.72
N THR A 34 48.65 -10.79 -73.52
CA THR A 34 49.42 -11.11 -72.30
C THR A 34 48.55 -11.75 -71.22
N THR A 35 49.17 -12.66 -70.47
CA THR A 35 48.61 -13.46 -69.37
C THR A 35 48.01 -12.62 -68.24
N ALA A 36 46.85 -13.02 -67.73
CA ALA A 36 46.31 -12.49 -66.47
C ALA A 36 47.08 -13.06 -65.27
N THR A 37 47.68 -12.18 -64.47
CA THR A 37 48.18 -12.47 -63.12
C THR A 37 47.24 -11.86 -62.07
N PRO A 38 47.12 -12.43 -60.86
CA PRO A 38 46.12 -11.99 -59.87
C PRO A 38 46.50 -10.65 -59.20
N SER A 39 45.60 -9.66 -59.32
CA SER A 39 45.86 -8.26 -58.96
C SER A 39 45.47 -7.87 -57.52
N SER A 40 45.90 -8.63 -56.51
CA SER A 40 45.92 -8.15 -55.11
C SER A 40 46.84 -9.00 -54.22
N VAL A 41 47.90 -8.39 -53.70
CA VAL A 41 48.75 -8.96 -52.63
C VAL A 41 48.38 -8.29 -51.31
N VAL A 42 48.07 -9.08 -50.29
CA VAL A 42 47.82 -8.57 -48.93
C VAL A 42 49.14 -8.45 -48.19
N MET A 43 49.57 -7.23 -47.90
CA MET A 43 50.70 -6.96 -47.02
C MET A 43 50.21 -6.83 -45.57
N LEU A 44 50.77 -7.62 -44.65
CA LEU A 44 50.67 -7.37 -43.21
C LEU A 44 51.92 -6.62 -42.77
N GLY A 45 51.78 -5.31 -42.58
CA GLY A 45 52.77 -4.42 -42.00
C GLY A 45 52.08 -3.22 -41.36
N GLN A 46 52.62 -2.69 -40.26
CA GLN A 46 52.10 -1.49 -39.63
C GLN A 46 52.41 -0.26 -40.50
N ASP A 47 51.44 0.65 -40.61
CA ASP A 47 51.63 2.00 -41.14
C ASP A 47 51.51 2.98 -39.96
N ASP A 48 52.64 3.54 -39.52
CA ASP A 48 52.75 4.42 -38.34
C ASP A 48 52.11 5.81 -38.53
N LYS A 49 51.17 5.96 -39.46
CA LYS A 49 50.50 7.23 -39.79
C LYS A 49 48.97 7.19 -39.74
N VAL A 50 48.38 6.16 -39.14
CA VAL A 50 46.94 6.12 -38.81
C VAL A 50 46.75 6.06 -37.29
N SER A 51 46.41 7.21 -36.69
CA SER A 51 46.00 7.30 -35.27
C SER A 51 44.59 6.76 -35.05
N ALA A 52 44.37 5.48 -35.37
CA ALA A 52 43.20 4.75 -34.90
C ALA A 52 43.33 4.53 -33.37
N PRO A 53 42.22 4.58 -32.60
CA PRO A 53 42.27 4.26 -31.17
C PRO A 53 42.65 2.78 -31.00
N LEU A 54 43.77 2.50 -30.33
CA LEU A 54 44.17 1.13 -29.99
C LEU A 54 43.20 0.57 -28.94
N ILE A 55 42.23 -0.21 -29.41
CA ILE A 55 41.20 -0.87 -28.57
C ILE A 55 41.83 -1.89 -27.61
N TYR A 56 43.04 -2.40 -27.93
CA TYR A 56 43.78 -3.37 -27.13
C TYR A 56 45.22 -2.91 -26.90
N ASN A 57 45.66 -2.94 -25.64
CA ASN A 57 47.08 -2.86 -25.27
C ASN A 57 47.67 -4.28 -25.11
N VAL A 58 49.00 -4.37 -25.01
CA VAL A 58 49.75 -5.65 -24.91
C VAL A 58 49.53 -6.40 -23.58
N ARG A 59 48.67 -5.89 -22.68
CA ARG A 59 48.20 -6.59 -21.46
C ARG A 59 46.74 -7.03 -21.53
N GLY A 60 46.01 -6.70 -22.60
CA GLY A 60 44.61 -7.09 -22.79
C GLY A 60 43.59 -6.33 -21.94
N LEU A 61 43.98 -5.25 -21.23
CA LEU A 61 43.03 -4.39 -20.53
C LEU A 61 42.45 -3.34 -21.50
N MET A 62 41.12 -3.22 -21.51
CA MET A 62 40.43 -2.09 -22.14
C MET A 62 40.88 -0.76 -21.50
N PRO A 63 41.00 0.34 -22.26
CA PRO A 63 41.32 1.67 -21.71
C PRO A 63 40.27 2.22 -20.72
N ASP A 64 39.06 1.66 -20.74
CA ASP A 64 37.97 1.91 -19.79
C ASP A 64 37.44 0.57 -19.23
N ALA A 65 38.35 -0.17 -18.57
CA ALA A 65 37.98 -1.38 -17.84
C ALA A 65 37.23 -0.99 -16.56
N SER A 66 35.90 -0.89 -16.65
CA SER A 66 35.03 -0.49 -15.55
C SER A 66 35.32 -1.32 -14.28
N VAL A 67 35.54 -0.61 -13.17
CA VAL A 67 35.91 -1.24 -11.90
C VAL A 67 34.82 -2.23 -11.50
N PRO A 68 35.15 -3.53 -11.31
CA PRO A 68 34.14 -4.53 -10.96
C PRO A 68 33.50 -4.16 -9.61
N PRO A 69 32.19 -4.44 -9.43
CA PRO A 69 31.53 -4.13 -8.18
C PRO A 69 32.16 -4.90 -7.03
N ALA A 70 32.39 -4.21 -5.91
CA ALA A 70 32.89 -4.80 -4.68
C ALA A 70 31.72 -5.46 -3.93
N TRP A 71 31.95 -6.66 -3.39
CA TRP A 71 30.98 -7.47 -2.68
C TRP A 71 31.44 -7.75 -1.24
N GLU A 72 30.50 -7.91 -0.30
CA GLU A 72 30.78 -8.30 1.09
C GLU A 72 31.34 -9.73 1.16
N TYR A 73 30.73 -10.64 0.41
CA TYR A 73 31.30 -11.96 0.14
C TYR A 73 31.06 -12.43 -1.29
N THR A 74 31.94 -13.31 -1.78
CA THR A 74 31.92 -13.84 -3.15
C THR A 74 31.22 -15.19 -3.29
N ARG A 75 30.59 -15.71 -2.22
CA ARG A 75 29.77 -16.93 -2.25
C ARG A 75 28.53 -16.71 -3.12
N GLN A 76 28.29 -17.62 -4.05
CA GLN A 76 27.06 -17.66 -4.84
C GLN A 76 25.94 -18.31 -4.02
N ASP A 77 25.07 -17.49 -3.44
CA ASP A 77 23.77 -17.90 -2.90
C ASP A 77 22.62 -17.22 -3.65
N LYS A 78 21.36 -17.53 -3.29
CA LYS A 78 20.17 -17.03 -4.01
C LYS A 78 20.05 -15.52 -3.90
N VAL A 79 20.33 -14.99 -2.72
CA VAL A 79 20.33 -13.55 -2.41
C VAL A 79 21.35 -12.81 -3.28
N SER A 80 22.61 -13.27 -3.31
CA SER A 80 23.68 -12.63 -4.10
C SER A 80 23.41 -12.71 -5.61
N LEU A 81 22.82 -13.81 -6.08
CA LEU A 81 22.41 -13.98 -7.48
C LEU A 81 21.31 -12.97 -7.88
N ALA A 82 20.32 -12.76 -7.02
CA ALA A 82 19.26 -11.78 -7.24
C ALA A 82 19.80 -10.33 -7.19
N MET A 83 20.64 -10.02 -6.19
CA MET A 83 21.31 -8.71 -6.09
C MET A 83 22.14 -8.39 -7.33
N MET A 84 22.80 -9.38 -7.94
CA MET A 84 23.64 -9.17 -9.14
C MET A 84 22.82 -8.69 -10.35
N GLY A 85 21.60 -9.21 -10.54
CA GLY A 85 20.67 -8.71 -11.57
C GLY A 85 20.14 -7.32 -11.22
N ASN A 86 19.65 -7.17 -9.99
CA ASN A 86 18.99 -5.96 -9.52
C ASN A 86 19.92 -4.73 -9.47
N PHE A 87 21.21 -4.92 -9.15
CA PHE A 87 22.23 -3.85 -9.13
C PHE A 87 22.55 -3.27 -10.52
N GLY A 88 22.14 -3.94 -11.60
CA GLY A 88 22.15 -3.38 -12.95
C GLY A 88 21.10 -2.29 -13.17
N THR A 89 20.09 -2.17 -12.30
CA THR A 89 18.95 -1.28 -12.49
C THR A 89 19.11 0.10 -11.82
N SER A 90 18.46 1.11 -12.39
CA SER A 90 18.41 2.48 -11.86
C SER A 90 17.12 2.80 -11.09
N SER A 91 16.10 1.96 -11.16
CA SER A 91 14.81 2.18 -10.47
C SER A 91 14.76 1.44 -9.14
N THR A 92 14.24 2.09 -8.09
CA THR A 92 14.09 1.48 -6.75
C THR A 92 13.30 0.17 -6.78
N ALA A 93 12.26 0.08 -7.61
CA ALA A 93 11.51 -1.15 -7.85
C ALA A 93 12.40 -2.27 -8.43
N GLY A 94 13.15 -2.00 -9.51
CA GLY A 94 14.06 -2.98 -10.11
C GLY A 94 15.22 -3.38 -9.17
N ARG A 95 15.57 -2.53 -8.21
CA ARG A 95 16.58 -2.84 -7.19
C ARG A 95 16.08 -3.77 -6.09
N PHE A 96 14.81 -3.66 -5.68
CA PHE A 96 14.23 -4.52 -4.65
C PHE A 96 13.37 -5.68 -5.19
N GLN A 97 13.21 -5.79 -6.51
CA GLN A 97 12.43 -6.85 -7.18
C GLN A 97 12.89 -8.25 -6.75
N GLY A 98 12.00 -8.99 -6.09
CA GLY A 98 12.25 -10.35 -5.60
C GLY A 98 13.20 -10.49 -4.41
N LEU A 99 13.85 -9.42 -3.92
CA LEU A 99 14.84 -9.52 -2.84
C LEU A 99 14.21 -9.83 -1.49
N GLY A 100 13.05 -9.25 -1.16
CA GLY A 100 12.36 -9.52 0.10
C GLY A 100 11.98 -10.98 0.22
N ALA A 101 11.34 -11.55 -0.80
CA ALA A 101 11.01 -12.97 -0.84
C ALA A 101 12.28 -13.85 -0.83
N THR A 102 13.29 -13.53 -1.65
CA THR A 102 14.52 -14.34 -1.74
C THR A 102 15.29 -14.38 -0.43
N LEU A 103 15.38 -13.24 0.27
CA LEU A 103 16.04 -13.12 1.57
C LEU A 103 15.28 -13.87 2.67
N LEU A 104 13.95 -13.68 2.74
CA LEU A 104 13.12 -14.33 3.76
C LEU A 104 13.09 -15.86 3.59
N SER A 105 12.97 -16.35 2.35
CA SER A 105 13.07 -17.78 2.03
C SER A 105 14.49 -18.33 2.21
N GLN A 106 15.57 -17.56 1.99
CA GLN A 106 16.93 -18.04 2.26
C GLN A 106 17.20 -18.14 3.78
N LEU A 107 16.69 -17.21 4.58
CA LEU A 107 16.72 -17.30 6.04
C LEU A 107 15.91 -18.52 6.51
N ALA A 108 14.67 -18.69 6.03
CA ALA A 108 13.82 -19.83 6.36
C ALA A 108 14.43 -21.21 5.97
N GLN A 109 15.25 -21.27 4.92
CA GLN A 109 15.91 -22.49 4.47
C GLN A 109 17.23 -22.82 5.19
N THR A 110 17.78 -21.88 5.96
CA THR A 110 19.09 -22.06 6.62
C THR A 110 19.04 -21.89 8.14
N GLY A 111 18.10 -21.10 8.67
CA GLY A 111 18.11 -20.63 10.05
C GLY A 111 19.31 -19.74 10.40
N GLN A 112 20.10 -19.28 9.41
CA GLN A 112 21.35 -18.55 9.63
C GLN A 112 21.25 -17.09 9.21
N ASN A 113 21.97 -16.22 9.92
CA ASN A 113 22.06 -14.80 9.59
C ASN A 113 22.70 -14.58 8.20
N ILE A 114 22.21 -13.57 7.48
CA ILE A 114 22.65 -13.17 6.15
C ILE A 114 23.05 -11.69 6.20
N SER A 115 24.17 -11.32 5.59
CA SER A 115 24.61 -9.94 5.39
C SER A 115 25.38 -9.88 4.09
N GLN A 116 24.89 -9.12 3.11
CA GLN A 116 25.52 -9.00 1.80
C GLN A 116 25.30 -7.59 1.27
N SER A 117 26.35 -7.04 0.66
CA SER A 117 26.33 -5.72 0.03
C SER A 117 27.10 -5.77 -1.28
N VAL A 118 26.65 -4.97 -2.24
CA VAL A 118 27.31 -4.74 -3.52
C VAL A 118 27.45 -3.23 -3.77
N LEU A 119 28.67 -2.80 -4.09
CA LEU A 119 29.05 -1.40 -4.25
C LEU A 119 29.78 -1.18 -5.58
N ARG A 120 29.55 -0.03 -6.21
CA ARG A 120 30.26 0.42 -7.42
C ARG A 120 31.14 1.60 -7.05
N SER A 121 32.39 1.59 -7.49
CA SER A 121 33.24 2.76 -7.30
C SER A 121 32.73 3.97 -8.10
N THR A 122 32.53 5.08 -7.41
CA THR A 122 32.21 6.39 -7.99
C THR A 122 33.45 7.15 -8.45
N THR A 123 34.66 6.68 -8.12
CA THR A 123 35.94 7.35 -8.43
C THR A 123 36.70 6.72 -9.60
N GLY A 124 36.18 5.66 -10.21
CA GLY A 124 36.85 4.93 -11.29
C GLY A 124 38.07 4.11 -10.83
N LYS A 125 38.25 3.91 -9.53
CA LYS A 125 39.30 3.08 -8.91
C LYS A 125 38.69 2.07 -7.93
N ALA A 126 39.34 0.94 -7.69
CA ALA A 126 38.93 0.08 -6.57
C ALA A 126 38.98 0.87 -5.24
N LEU A 127 38.01 0.65 -4.37
CA LEU A 127 38.02 1.20 -3.01
C LEU A 127 39.09 0.49 -2.19
N GLU A 128 39.86 1.22 -1.37
CA GLU A 128 40.78 0.59 -0.43
C GLU A 128 40.01 -0.15 0.67
N PRO A 129 40.55 -1.20 1.31
CA PRO A 129 39.76 -2.07 2.21
C PRO A 129 39.05 -1.35 3.36
N ALA A 130 39.64 -0.27 3.89
CA ALA A 130 39.03 0.55 4.93
C ALA A 130 37.92 1.49 4.39
N GLU A 131 38.04 1.98 3.15
CA GLU A 131 37.02 2.77 2.48
C GLU A 131 35.81 1.89 2.10
N LEU A 132 36.08 0.67 1.63
CA LEU A 132 35.07 -0.32 1.31
C LEU A 132 34.26 -0.70 2.55
N ALA A 133 34.92 -1.07 3.66
CA ALA A 133 34.23 -1.37 4.92
C ALA A 133 33.35 -0.21 5.39
N ALA A 134 33.89 1.02 5.43
CA ALA A 134 33.13 2.20 5.82
C ALA A 134 31.94 2.51 4.88
N ALA A 135 32.06 2.20 3.59
CA ALA A 135 30.96 2.34 2.63
C ALA A 135 29.88 1.26 2.82
N GLN A 136 30.26 0.04 3.19
CA GLN A 136 29.34 -1.07 3.53
C GLN A 136 28.59 -0.78 4.83
N ASP A 137 29.31 -0.38 5.88
CA ASP A 137 28.73 0.04 7.17
C ASP A 137 27.71 1.18 6.96
N ARG A 138 28.03 2.18 6.14
CA ARG A 138 27.10 3.29 5.82
C ARG A 138 25.88 2.81 5.04
N LEU A 139 26.05 1.87 4.10
CA LEU A 139 24.95 1.34 3.29
C LEU A 139 23.98 0.48 4.11
N HIS A 140 24.47 -0.28 5.09
CA HIS A 140 23.62 -1.01 6.04
C HIS A 140 22.93 -0.07 7.05
N SER A 141 23.64 0.95 7.57
CA SER A 141 23.15 1.79 8.68
C SER A 141 22.39 3.07 8.29
N ASN A 142 22.68 3.68 7.14
CA ASN A 142 22.08 4.95 6.71
C ASN A 142 22.04 5.10 5.16
N PRO A 143 21.26 4.26 4.46
CA PRO A 143 21.09 4.34 3.01
C PRO A 143 20.16 5.50 2.59
N ALA A 144 20.17 5.84 1.29
CA ALA A 144 19.22 6.80 0.71
C ALA A 144 17.79 6.23 0.59
N ASN A 145 17.64 4.91 0.54
CA ASN A 145 16.37 4.20 0.56
C ASN A 145 16.52 2.94 1.42
N SER A 146 15.56 2.69 2.31
CA SER A 146 15.51 1.49 3.16
C SER A 146 14.12 0.88 3.23
N ILE A 147 14.08 -0.43 3.40
CA ILE A 147 12.91 -1.20 3.83
C ILE A 147 13.39 -2.13 4.93
N SER A 148 12.74 -2.12 6.08
CA SER A 148 13.06 -2.94 7.25
C SER A 148 11.83 -3.71 7.71
N LEU A 149 11.98 -5.00 7.97
CA LEU A 149 10.94 -5.86 8.53
C LEU A 149 11.45 -6.49 9.82
N THR A 150 10.80 -6.18 10.93
CA THR A 150 11.05 -6.80 12.23
C THR A 150 9.87 -7.72 12.57
N LEU A 151 10.17 -8.97 12.89
CA LEU A 151 9.20 -9.98 13.32
C LEU A 151 9.57 -10.41 14.74
N LYS A 152 8.62 -10.31 15.66
CA LYS A 152 8.77 -10.90 16.99
C LYS A 152 8.10 -12.26 17.00
N THR A 153 8.80 -13.33 17.36
CA THR A 153 8.21 -14.67 17.37
C THR A 153 7.39 -14.92 18.65
N ALA A 154 6.49 -15.89 18.60
CA ALA A 154 5.71 -16.33 19.76
C ALA A 154 6.60 -16.96 20.86
N SER A 155 7.77 -17.49 20.52
CA SER A 155 8.78 -17.94 21.50
C SER A 155 9.63 -16.79 22.08
N GLY A 156 9.43 -15.55 21.62
CA GLY A 156 10.08 -14.35 22.14
C GLY A 156 11.39 -13.96 21.43
N LYS A 157 11.69 -14.56 20.27
CA LYS A 157 12.84 -14.21 19.43
C LYS A 157 12.52 -12.96 18.60
N THR A 158 13.56 -12.31 18.09
CA THR A 158 13.43 -11.21 17.12
C THR A 158 14.13 -11.60 15.83
N ILE A 159 13.43 -11.46 14.71
CA ILE A 159 14.00 -11.53 13.37
C ILE A 159 14.00 -10.11 12.82
N GLU A 160 15.15 -9.60 12.37
CA GLU A 160 15.28 -8.29 11.74
C GLU A 160 15.81 -8.47 10.32
N LEU A 161 15.12 -7.88 9.35
CA LEU A 161 15.55 -7.82 7.95
C LEU A 161 15.68 -6.37 7.50
N SER A 162 16.69 -6.08 6.67
CA SER A 162 16.84 -4.81 5.98
C SER A 162 17.14 -5.02 4.50
N LEU A 163 16.62 -4.12 3.67
CA LEU A 163 16.93 -3.94 2.25
C LEU A 163 17.31 -2.47 2.06
N SER A 164 18.53 -2.21 1.60
CA SER A 164 19.13 -0.87 1.57
C SER A 164 19.63 -0.52 0.16
N SER A 165 19.32 0.67 -0.33
CA SER A 165 19.75 1.11 -1.68
C SER A 165 20.12 2.60 -1.72
N GLN A 166 21.26 2.88 -2.34
CA GLN A 166 21.77 4.22 -2.70
C GLN A 166 22.33 4.19 -4.13
N ASP A 167 22.61 5.32 -4.77
CA ASP A 167 22.93 5.37 -6.21
C ASP A 167 24.01 4.37 -6.65
N ASP A 168 25.08 4.24 -5.86
CA ASP A 168 26.23 3.36 -6.07
C ASP A 168 26.20 2.03 -5.27
N GLY A 169 25.15 1.75 -4.50
CA GLY A 169 25.11 0.60 -3.57
C GLY A 169 23.75 -0.08 -3.40
N LEU A 170 23.77 -1.39 -3.18
CA LEU A 170 22.62 -2.23 -2.80
C LEU A 170 23.07 -3.22 -1.73
N ALA A 171 22.35 -3.32 -0.61
CA ALA A 171 22.65 -4.25 0.47
C ALA A 171 21.40 -4.86 1.06
N VAL A 172 21.57 -6.01 1.70
CA VAL A 172 20.53 -6.77 2.37
C VAL A 172 21.10 -7.44 3.63
N GLN A 173 20.27 -7.52 4.66
CA GLN A 173 20.64 -8.08 5.95
C GLN A 173 19.45 -8.86 6.52
N ALA A 174 19.71 -10.00 7.15
CA ALA A 174 18.71 -10.77 7.89
C ALA A 174 19.37 -11.37 9.14
N GLN A 175 18.84 -11.07 10.32
CA GLN A 175 19.42 -11.50 11.59
C GLN A 175 18.35 -12.07 12.53
N VAL A 176 18.70 -13.14 13.23
CA VAL A 176 17.91 -13.73 14.31
C VAL A 176 18.60 -13.46 15.65
N SER A 177 17.83 -12.96 16.62
CA SER A 177 18.23 -12.74 18.01
C SER A 177 17.31 -13.50 18.95
N GLY A 178 17.87 -14.07 20.03
CA GLY A 178 17.15 -14.98 20.94
C GLY A 178 17.36 -16.48 20.65
N GLY A 179 18.40 -16.82 19.88
CA GLY A 179 18.74 -18.20 19.51
C GLY A 179 17.86 -18.77 18.38
N ASP A 180 18.18 -19.99 17.95
CA ASP A 180 17.67 -20.60 16.72
C ASP A 180 16.14 -20.67 16.62
N LEU A 181 15.59 -20.46 15.42
CA LEU A 181 14.14 -20.56 15.14
C LEU A 181 13.67 -22.02 15.15
N SER A 182 12.39 -22.25 15.50
CA SER A 182 11.75 -23.57 15.35
C SER A 182 11.36 -23.88 13.91
N ASP A 183 11.09 -25.16 13.59
CA ASP A 183 10.57 -25.56 12.28
C ASP A 183 9.25 -24.85 11.94
N ASP A 184 8.37 -24.63 12.92
CA ASP A 184 7.11 -23.89 12.74
C ASP A 184 7.36 -22.40 12.45
N GLU A 185 8.30 -21.77 13.17
CA GLU A 185 8.71 -20.38 12.94
C GLU A 185 9.35 -20.22 11.54
N LEU A 186 10.19 -21.16 11.10
CA LEU A 186 10.81 -21.18 9.76
C LEU A 186 9.78 -21.41 8.65
N ASN A 187 8.80 -22.29 8.85
CA ASN A 187 7.71 -22.52 7.89
C ASN A 187 6.82 -21.28 7.73
N ALA A 188 6.43 -20.64 8.84
CA ALA A 188 5.65 -19.40 8.82
C ALA A 188 6.44 -18.23 8.20
N LEU A 189 7.76 -18.16 8.44
CA LEU A 189 8.67 -17.20 7.83
C LEU A 189 8.71 -17.37 6.29
N ASN A 190 8.80 -18.59 5.79
CA ASN A 190 8.76 -18.85 4.35
C ASN A 190 7.38 -18.52 3.74
N ALA A 191 6.27 -18.74 4.46
CA ALA A 191 4.92 -18.40 4.01
C ALA A 191 4.70 -16.88 3.86
N MET A 192 5.42 -16.06 4.64
CA MET A 192 5.36 -14.59 4.56
C MET A 192 6.13 -14.00 3.36
N ALA A 193 6.98 -14.77 2.69
CA ALA A 193 7.95 -14.28 1.70
C ALA A 193 7.31 -13.50 0.53
N ASP A 194 6.29 -14.07 -0.10
CA ASP A 194 5.55 -13.42 -1.20
C ASP A 194 4.74 -12.22 -0.71
N GLY A 195 4.26 -12.25 0.54
CA GLY A 195 3.55 -11.13 1.18
C GLY A 195 4.45 -9.91 1.41
N PHE A 196 5.66 -10.15 1.93
CA PHE A 196 6.68 -9.10 2.10
C PHE A 196 7.12 -8.52 0.76
N GLN A 197 7.34 -9.37 -0.27
CA GLN A 197 7.64 -8.87 -1.62
C GLN A 197 6.48 -8.07 -2.23
N SER A 198 5.24 -8.52 -2.05
CA SER A 198 4.05 -7.78 -2.53
C SER A 198 3.97 -6.38 -1.90
N ALA A 199 4.28 -6.24 -0.62
CA ALA A 199 4.39 -4.93 0.04
C ALA A 199 5.50 -4.05 -0.57
N ILE A 200 6.70 -4.60 -0.79
CA ILE A 200 7.82 -3.92 -1.45
C ILE A 200 7.44 -3.44 -2.86
N ASP A 201 6.84 -4.32 -3.66
CA ASP A 201 6.41 -4.04 -5.03
C ASP A 201 5.28 -3.00 -5.06
N GLY A 202 4.40 -2.99 -4.05
CA GLY A 202 3.39 -1.96 -3.84
C GLY A 202 4.02 -0.59 -3.55
N LEU A 203 4.89 -0.52 -2.56
CA LEU A 203 5.56 0.73 -2.14
C LEU A 203 6.44 1.34 -3.24
N THR A 204 7.08 0.51 -4.06
CA THR A 204 8.00 0.95 -5.13
C THR A 204 7.33 1.10 -6.51
N SER A 205 6.06 0.71 -6.65
CA SER A 205 5.30 0.89 -7.90
C SER A 205 5.06 2.36 -8.25
N LYS A 206 4.71 2.62 -9.51
CA LYS A 206 4.38 3.97 -10.01
C LYS A 206 3.02 3.92 -10.72
N PRO A 207 1.93 4.47 -10.13
CA PRO A 207 1.86 5.06 -8.79
C PRO A 207 2.04 4.02 -7.65
N PRO A 208 2.56 4.42 -6.48
CA PRO A 208 2.67 3.54 -5.31
C PRO A 208 1.30 3.09 -4.77
N THR A 209 1.26 1.90 -4.17
CA THR A 209 0.05 1.23 -3.64
C THR A 209 0.35 0.51 -2.32
N LEU A 210 -0.64 0.35 -1.43
CA LEU A 210 -0.43 -0.28 -0.12
C LEU A 210 -0.92 -1.74 -0.09
N LYS A 211 0.00 -2.66 -0.37
CA LYS A 211 -0.24 -4.11 -0.40
C LYS A 211 0.16 -4.78 0.91
N LEU A 212 -0.49 -4.39 2.00
CA LEU A 212 -0.07 -4.73 3.37
C LEU A 212 -0.84 -5.92 4.00
N ASP A 213 -1.93 -6.38 3.39
CA ASP A 213 -2.84 -7.41 3.94
C ASP A 213 -2.11 -8.69 4.41
N ALA A 214 -1.22 -9.23 3.57
CA ALA A 214 -0.44 -10.43 3.90
C ALA A 214 0.51 -10.28 5.10
N LEU A 215 0.92 -9.05 5.44
CA LEU A 215 1.71 -8.75 6.64
C LEU A 215 0.83 -8.60 7.89
N THR A 216 -0.46 -8.30 7.74
CA THR A 216 -1.45 -8.28 8.84
C THR A 216 -2.11 -9.64 9.09
N HIS A 217 -1.98 -10.58 8.15
CA HIS A 217 -2.43 -11.98 8.24
C HIS A 217 -1.27 -12.95 8.58
N PHE A 218 -0.41 -12.56 9.54
CA PHE A 218 0.64 -13.44 10.05
C PHE A 218 0.08 -14.57 10.91
N ASP A 219 0.76 -15.73 10.97
CA ASP A 219 0.37 -16.79 11.91
C ASP A 219 0.70 -16.37 13.34
N ALA A 220 -0.34 -16.04 14.11
CA ALA A 220 -0.24 -15.65 15.52
C ALA A 220 0.26 -16.75 16.46
N LYS A 221 0.48 -17.99 15.97
CA LYS A 221 1.18 -19.07 16.70
C LYS A 221 2.69 -19.02 16.52
N ALA A 222 3.16 -18.47 15.41
CA ALA A 222 4.58 -18.33 15.08
C ALA A 222 5.11 -16.93 15.42
N PHE A 223 4.29 -15.89 15.21
CA PHE A 223 4.65 -14.49 15.43
C PHE A 223 3.72 -13.80 16.43
N ALA A 224 4.31 -12.94 17.27
CA ALA A 224 3.63 -12.09 18.25
C ALA A 224 3.43 -10.66 17.74
N SER A 225 4.36 -10.13 16.92
CA SER A 225 4.18 -8.87 16.18
C SER A 225 4.91 -8.86 14.84
N VAL A 226 4.42 -8.02 13.94
CA VAL A 226 5.01 -7.69 12.64
C VAL A 226 5.14 -6.16 12.54
N ASP A 227 6.35 -5.71 12.29
CA ASP A 227 6.73 -4.30 12.24
C ASP A 227 7.46 -4.02 10.92
N LEU A 228 6.83 -3.34 9.97
CA LEU A 228 7.42 -2.94 8.69
C LEU A 228 7.71 -1.44 8.70
N LYS A 229 8.93 -1.04 8.34
CA LYS A 229 9.32 0.35 8.12
C LYS A 229 9.92 0.53 6.73
N SER A 230 9.71 1.69 6.13
CA SER A 230 10.37 2.06 4.88
C SER A 230 10.61 3.56 4.81
N SER A 231 11.67 3.94 4.09
CA SER A 231 12.02 5.32 3.78
C SER A 231 12.59 5.37 2.36
N PHE A 232 12.02 6.21 1.51
CA PHE A 232 12.46 6.39 0.12
C PHE A 232 12.76 7.86 -0.13
N LYS A 233 13.94 8.18 -0.66
CA LYS A 233 14.29 9.55 -1.03
C LYS A 233 13.56 9.95 -2.33
N LEU A 234 12.86 11.07 -2.27
CA LEU A 234 12.13 11.66 -3.39
C LEU A 234 13.01 12.63 -4.19
N GLU A 235 12.59 12.96 -5.40
CA GLU A 235 13.32 13.83 -6.34
C GLU A 235 13.45 15.28 -5.83
N ASP A 236 12.51 15.74 -4.97
CA ASP A 236 12.56 17.02 -4.26
C ASP A 236 13.51 17.03 -3.05
N GLY A 237 14.15 15.91 -2.74
CA GLY A 237 15.02 15.72 -1.59
C GLY A 237 14.30 15.42 -0.28
N SER A 238 12.96 15.39 -0.26
CA SER A 238 12.18 14.91 0.88
C SER A 238 12.17 13.37 0.94
N ALA A 239 11.58 12.81 2.00
CA ALA A 239 11.43 11.37 2.16
C ALA A 239 9.95 10.98 2.11
N GLN A 240 9.65 9.88 1.41
CA GLN A 240 8.42 9.13 1.61
C GLN A 240 8.68 8.02 2.63
N THR A 241 8.04 8.09 3.79
CA THR A 241 8.16 7.10 4.85
C THR A 241 6.85 6.34 5.04
N LEU A 242 6.93 5.07 5.39
CA LEU A 242 5.80 4.28 5.88
C LEU A 242 6.22 3.42 7.06
N GLU A 243 5.38 3.37 8.09
CA GLU A 243 5.45 2.46 9.22
C GLU A 243 4.13 1.67 9.32
N LEU A 244 4.22 0.35 9.39
CA LEU A 244 3.13 -0.58 9.71
C LEU A 244 3.52 -1.33 10.99
N HIS A 245 2.59 -1.45 11.92
CA HIS A 245 2.71 -2.31 13.09
C HIS A 245 1.45 -3.18 13.20
N ALA A 246 1.60 -4.46 13.51
CA ALA A 246 0.50 -5.37 13.74
C ALA A 246 0.86 -6.40 14.83
N ASP A 247 0.07 -6.46 15.89
CA ASP A 247 0.15 -7.49 16.93
C ASP A 247 -1.26 -8.04 17.26
N ALA A 248 -1.40 -8.76 18.38
CA ALA A 248 -2.69 -9.32 18.82
C ALA A 248 -3.64 -8.28 19.47
N ASP A 249 -3.13 -7.11 19.83
CA ASP A 249 -3.76 -6.07 20.65
C ASP A 249 -4.11 -4.83 19.82
N GLN A 250 -3.37 -4.55 18.75
CA GLN A 250 -3.53 -3.40 17.88
C GLN A 250 -2.96 -3.62 16.46
N ARG A 251 -3.39 -2.80 15.51
CA ARG A 251 -2.71 -2.59 14.23
C ARG A 251 -2.68 -1.12 13.87
N SER A 252 -1.62 -0.64 13.22
CA SER A 252 -1.53 0.74 12.72
C SER A 252 -0.74 0.85 11.43
N VAL A 253 -1.10 1.84 10.60
CA VAL A 253 -0.34 2.26 9.42
C VAL A 253 -0.19 3.77 9.45
N ARG A 254 1.04 4.25 9.33
CA ARG A 254 1.39 5.67 9.22
C ARG A 254 2.24 5.88 7.98
N MET A 255 1.99 6.94 7.22
CA MET A 255 2.80 7.30 6.05
C MET A 255 2.89 8.82 5.90
N SER A 256 4.03 9.31 5.43
CA SER A 256 4.26 10.70 5.04
C SER A 256 5.00 10.73 3.69
N GLY A 257 4.72 11.69 2.81
CA GLY A 257 5.40 11.76 1.51
C GLY A 257 5.07 12.99 0.66
N ALA A 258 5.12 12.83 -0.66
CA ALA A 258 4.85 13.90 -1.62
C ALA A 258 3.38 14.37 -1.60
N LEU A 259 2.42 13.43 -1.63
CA LEU A 259 0.99 13.73 -1.70
C LEU A 259 0.44 14.28 -0.36
N GLY A 260 0.95 13.79 0.76
CA GLY A 260 0.40 14.10 2.08
C GLY A 260 0.85 13.14 3.16
N ASN A 261 0.03 13.01 4.19
CA ASN A 261 0.17 12.09 5.31
C ASN A 261 -1.09 11.23 5.45
N LEU A 262 -0.93 10.03 6.01
CA LEU A 262 -2.01 9.23 6.57
C LEU A 262 -1.56 8.60 7.89
N ASP A 263 -2.50 8.44 8.81
CA ASP A 263 -2.29 7.82 10.12
C ASP A 263 -3.58 7.08 10.51
N LEU A 264 -3.48 5.76 10.66
CA LEU A 264 -4.57 4.86 10.98
C LEU A 264 -4.15 3.92 12.11
N SER A 265 -5.05 3.67 13.05
CA SER A 265 -4.89 2.72 14.14
C SER A 265 -6.22 2.02 14.47
N VAL A 266 -6.15 0.72 14.77
CA VAL A 266 -7.30 -0.12 15.16
C VAL A 266 -6.93 -0.88 16.44
N ASP A 267 -7.78 -0.82 17.46
CA ASP A 267 -7.65 -1.59 18.70
C ASP A 267 -8.36 -2.95 18.56
N LEU A 268 -7.63 -4.03 18.85
CA LEU A 268 -8.11 -5.41 18.72
C LEU A 268 -8.45 -6.07 20.05
N LYS A 269 -8.10 -5.44 21.19
CA LYS A 269 -8.24 -6.00 22.56
C LYS A 269 -9.70 -6.25 22.91
N ASN A 270 -10.59 -5.37 22.46
CA ASN A 270 -12.02 -5.50 22.66
C ASN A 270 -12.62 -6.54 21.69
N ALA A 271 -12.28 -7.80 21.87
CA ALA A 271 -12.77 -8.88 21.02
C ALA A 271 -14.30 -9.03 21.03
N ALA A 272 -14.96 -8.57 22.10
CA ALA A 272 -16.40 -8.71 22.30
C ALA A 272 -17.26 -7.81 21.40
N ILE A 273 -16.77 -6.64 20.95
CA ILE A 273 -17.57 -5.72 20.09
C ILE A 273 -17.61 -6.13 18.62
N ARG A 274 -16.77 -7.10 18.22
CA ARG A 274 -16.60 -7.52 16.82
C ARG A 274 -17.81 -8.34 16.39
N GLY A 275 -18.49 -7.89 15.34
CA GLY A 275 -19.66 -8.57 14.76
C GLY A 275 -19.26 -9.73 13.84
N ASP A 276 -20.24 -10.36 13.19
CA ASP A 276 -19.95 -11.39 12.19
C ASP A 276 -19.29 -10.80 10.92
N SER A 277 -18.76 -11.67 10.05
CA SER A 277 -18.05 -11.25 8.83
C SER A 277 -18.92 -10.47 7.83
N ALA A 278 -20.25 -10.65 7.83
CA ALA A 278 -21.16 -9.88 7.00
C ALA A 278 -21.46 -8.50 7.62
N GLN A 279 -21.50 -8.40 8.95
CA GLN A 279 -21.53 -7.10 9.65
C GLN A 279 -20.25 -6.30 9.37
N GLN A 280 -19.09 -6.93 9.57
CA GLN A 280 -17.77 -6.32 9.33
C GLN A 280 -17.65 -5.83 7.88
N ALA A 281 -17.94 -6.67 6.89
CA ALA A 281 -17.86 -6.29 5.47
C ALA A 281 -18.79 -5.12 5.11
N LYS A 282 -20.02 -5.11 5.65
CA LYS A 282 -21.00 -4.03 5.43
C LYS A 282 -20.62 -2.72 6.12
N ALA A 283 -20.02 -2.78 7.31
CA ALA A 283 -19.50 -1.60 7.98
C ALA A 283 -18.26 -1.03 7.27
N LEU A 284 -17.36 -1.90 6.80
CA LEU A 284 -16.19 -1.54 6.01
C LEU A 284 -16.59 -0.86 4.69
N ASP A 285 -17.52 -1.44 3.92
CA ASP A 285 -18.09 -0.84 2.70
C ASP A 285 -18.76 0.51 2.97
N GLY A 286 -19.49 0.62 4.09
CA GLY A 286 -20.12 1.87 4.54
C GLY A 286 -19.12 2.98 4.90
N TYR A 287 -17.96 2.64 5.46
CA TYR A 287 -16.89 3.62 5.74
C TYR A 287 -16.07 3.96 4.49
N VAL A 288 -15.73 2.98 3.65
CA VAL A 288 -15.08 3.21 2.33
C VAL A 288 -15.93 4.12 1.45
N SER A 289 -17.24 3.88 1.39
CA SER A 289 -18.19 4.75 0.68
C SER A 289 -18.22 6.19 1.21
N GLN A 290 -18.00 6.39 2.52
CA GLN A 290 -17.91 7.73 3.12
C GLN A 290 -16.57 8.41 2.81
N ILE A 291 -15.47 7.66 2.74
CA ILE A 291 -14.13 8.15 2.34
C ILE A 291 -14.17 8.68 0.91
N GLU A 292 -14.68 7.90 -0.05
CA GLU A 292 -14.81 8.32 -1.45
C GLU A 292 -15.84 9.46 -1.64
N ALA A 293 -16.90 9.51 -0.83
CA ALA A 293 -17.82 10.65 -0.82
C ALA A 293 -17.15 11.94 -0.29
N ALA A 294 -16.37 11.83 0.79
CA ALA A 294 -15.60 12.95 1.34
C ALA A 294 -14.55 13.45 0.34
N ARG A 295 -13.82 12.53 -0.33
CA ARG A 295 -12.87 12.88 -1.40
C ARG A 295 -13.55 13.63 -2.54
N LYS A 296 -14.65 13.12 -3.09
CA LYS A 296 -15.44 13.79 -4.16
C LYS A 296 -15.94 15.18 -3.75
N ARG A 297 -16.24 15.39 -2.47
CA ARG A 297 -16.76 16.65 -1.92
C ARG A 297 -15.67 17.66 -1.60
N GLY A 298 -14.50 17.20 -1.12
CA GLY A 298 -13.32 18.01 -0.82
C GLY A 298 -12.32 18.15 -1.98
N ASP A 299 -12.59 17.55 -3.13
CA ASP A 299 -11.73 17.47 -4.33
C ASP A 299 -10.36 16.79 -4.12
N GLY A 300 -10.26 15.93 -3.10
CA GLY A 300 -9.00 15.30 -2.70
C GLY A 300 -8.40 14.32 -3.72
N ASP A 301 -7.08 14.16 -3.63
CA ASP A 301 -6.25 13.37 -4.52
C ASP A 301 -6.66 11.89 -4.53
N SER A 302 -6.94 11.37 -5.72
CA SER A 302 -7.41 9.99 -5.90
C SER A 302 -6.38 8.93 -5.53
N GLN A 303 -5.09 9.24 -5.56
CA GLN A 303 -4.03 8.27 -5.26
C GLN A 303 -3.82 8.16 -3.75
N LEU A 304 -3.67 9.29 -3.04
CA LEU A 304 -3.56 9.33 -1.57
C LEU A 304 -4.77 8.68 -0.91
N LEU A 305 -5.98 8.97 -1.40
CA LEU A 305 -7.20 8.41 -0.84
C LEU A 305 -7.40 6.93 -1.19
N SER A 306 -6.93 6.45 -2.35
CA SER A 306 -6.87 5.00 -2.62
C SER A 306 -5.95 4.30 -1.62
N MET A 307 -4.76 4.86 -1.35
CA MET A 307 -3.84 4.33 -0.34
C MET A 307 -4.45 4.34 1.07
N PHE A 308 -5.19 5.40 1.42
CA PHE A 308 -5.92 5.50 2.69
C PHE A 308 -7.02 4.44 2.81
N GLU A 309 -7.80 4.21 1.75
CA GLU A 309 -8.78 3.12 1.71
C GLU A 309 -8.13 1.73 1.81
N ASP A 310 -7.02 1.48 1.12
CA ASP A 310 -6.34 0.19 1.12
C ASP A 310 -5.73 -0.12 2.49
N ALA A 311 -5.18 0.88 3.18
CA ALA A 311 -4.77 0.79 4.58
C ALA A 311 -5.97 0.53 5.51
N PHE A 312 -7.08 1.24 5.31
CA PHE A 312 -8.29 1.07 6.12
C PHE A 312 -8.88 -0.35 5.98
N LYS A 313 -8.97 -0.86 4.74
CA LYS A 313 -9.39 -2.24 4.43
C LYS A 313 -8.44 -3.27 5.05
N THR A 314 -7.13 -3.08 4.91
CA THR A 314 -6.10 -3.95 5.49
C THR A 314 -6.20 -4.05 7.01
N LEU A 315 -6.28 -2.92 7.71
CA LEU A 315 -6.28 -2.92 9.18
C LEU A 315 -7.52 -3.63 9.78
N HIS A 316 -8.65 -3.56 9.06
CA HIS A 316 -9.92 -4.21 9.41
C HIS A 316 -10.11 -5.60 8.79
N SER A 317 -9.17 -6.10 7.98
CA SER A 317 -9.23 -7.47 7.47
C SER A 317 -8.86 -8.48 8.57
N ASN A 318 -9.19 -9.75 8.39
CA ASN A 318 -8.56 -10.86 9.12
C ASN A 318 -8.44 -10.65 10.64
N TYR A 319 -9.53 -10.30 11.34
CA TYR A 319 -9.51 -10.16 12.80
C TYR A 319 -9.01 -11.46 13.47
N PRO A 320 -8.08 -11.38 14.45
CA PRO A 320 -7.61 -12.58 15.13
C PRO A 320 -8.77 -13.26 15.87
N ASP A 321 -8.84 -14.58 15.78
CA ASP A 321 -9.86 -15.40 16.47
C ASP A 321 -9.94 -15.07 17.97
N THR A 322 -11.12 -15.31 18.56
CA THR A 322 -11.41 -14.93 19.95
C THR A 322 -10.35 -15.48 20.92
N ARG A 323 -9.53 -14.57 21.46
CA ARG A 323 -8.49 -14.88 22.45
C ARG A 323 -9.11 -15.59 23.65
N VAL A 324 -8.85 -16.89 23.78
CA VAL A 324 -9.10 -17.63 25.03
C VAL A 324 -8.19 -17.03 26.09
N SER A 325 -8.71 -16.07 26.85
CA SER A 325 -7.86 -15.23 27.69
C SER A 325 -7.29 -16.02 28.86
N THR A 326 -5.98 -16.24 28.82
CA THR A 326 -5.20 -16.93 29.87
C THR A 326 -4.98 -16.06 31.10
N ALA A 327 -5.37 -14.77 31.05
CA ALA A 327 -5.45 -13.92 32.23
C ALA A 327 -6.73 -14.25 33.02
N ALA A 328 -6.63 -14.36 34.34
CA ALA A 328 -7.80 -14.52 35.21
C ALA A 328 -8.82 -13.40 34.95
N GLN A 329 -10.09 -13.75 34.75
CA GLN A 329 -11.14 -12.82 34.33
C GLN A 329 -11.37 -11.70 35.38
N THR A 330 -10.77 -10.54 35.16
CA THR A 330 -10.84 -9.36 36.04
C THR A 330 -12.13 -8.55 35.85
N VAL A 331 -13.28 -9.23 35.95
CA VAL A 331 -14.64 -8.64 36.12
C VAL A 331 -15.11 -7.72 34.97
N SER A 332 -14.40 -7.68 33.84
CA SER A 332 -14.69 -6.81 32.69
C SER A 332 -15.12 -7.54 31.41
N SER A 333 -15.17 -8.87 31.42
CA SER A 333 -15.66 -9.70 30.31
C SER A 333 -17.19 -9.67 30.21
N ILE A 334 -17.73 -8.51 29.80
CA ILE A 334 -19.13 -8.34 29.39
C ILE A 334 -19.28 -9.02 28.03
N GLU A 335 -19.81 -10.24 28.00
CA GLU A 335 -20.11 -10.94 26.76
C GLU A 335 -21.25 -10.23 26.03
N LEU A 336 -21.02 -9.83 24.79
CA LEU A 336 -22.05 -9.17 23.98
C LEU A 336 -22.96 -10.22 23.32
N THR A 337 -24.23 -9.83 23.16
CA THR A 337 -25.31 -10.67 22.66
C THR A 337 -25.68 -10.24 21.24
N ASP A 338 -26.40 -11.07 20.49
CA ASP A 338 -26.93 -10.73 19.17
C ASP A 338 -27.65 -9.37 19.15
N THR A 339 -28.32 -9.01 20.25
CA THR A 339 -29.02 -7.72 20.41
C THR A 339 -28.05 -6.54 20.53
N ASP A 340 -26.89 -6.75 21.15
CA ASP A 340 -25.83 -5.75 21.21
C ASP A 340 -25.14 -5.60 19.85
N HIS A 341 -24.74 -6.73 19.23
CA HIS A 341 -24.09 -6.73 17.92
C HIS A 341 -24.96 -6.12 16.81
N GLY A 342 -26.29 -6.26 16.86
CA GLY A 342 -27.19 -5.59 15.92
C GLY A 342 -27.29 -4.06 16.07
N LEU A 343 -26.78 -3.50 17.18
CA LEU A 343 -26.73 -2.07 17.49
C LEU A 343 -25.31 -1.46 17.43
N LEU A 344 -24.29 -2.27 17.12
CA LEU A 344 -22.90 -1.86 16.91
C LEU A 344 -22.53 -2.00 15.43
N THR A 345 -21.49 -1.32 14.95
CA THR A 345 -20.95 -1.53 13.59
C THR A 345 -20.40 -2.94 13.35
N GLY A 346 -19.96 -3.62 14.41
CA GLY A 346 -19.26 -4.89 14.33
C GLY A 346 -17.77 -4.80 13.96
N LEU A 347 -17.22 -3.59 13.75
CA LEU A 347 -15.78 -3.38 13.62
C LEU A 347 -15.13 -3.12 14.99
N GLY A 348 -13.83 -3.42 15.09
CA GLY A 348 -13.00 -2.93 16.20
C GLY A 348 -12.97 -1.41 16.26
N ASP A 349 -12.57 -0.85 17.40
CA ASP A 349 -12.47 0.59 17.58
C ASP A 349 -11.22 1.14 16.89
N PHE A 350 -11.30 2.35 16.33
CA PHE A 350 -10.24 2.87 15.46
C PHE A 350 -10.17 4.41 15.44
N SER A 351 -9.00 4.91 15.01
CA SER A 351 -8.78 6.31 14.64
C SER A 351 -8.03 6.36 13.31
N ALA A 352 -8.58 7.07 12.34
CA ALA A 352 -8.02 7.20 10.99
C ALA A 352 -8.04 8.66 10.52
N SER A 353 -6.95 9.09 9.88
CA SER A 353 -6.78 10.43 9.37
C SER A 353 -5.93 10.46 8.10
N VAL A 354 -6.24 11.39 7.20
CA VAL A 354 -5.50 11.66 5.96
C VAL A 354 -5.48 13.16 5.71
N SER A 355 -4.33 13.69 5.31
CA SER A 355 -4.15 15.11 4.99
C SER A 355 -3.18 15.32 3.84
N GLU A 356 -3.59 16.11 2.86
CA GLU A 356 -2.71 16.53 1.76
C GLU A 356 -1.73 17.61 2.22
N LYS A 357 -0.58 17.73 1.56
CA LYS A 357 0.26 18.93 1.71
C LYS A 357 -0.49 20.14 1.14
N SER A 358 -0.67 21.20 1.93
CA SER A 358 -1.28 22.42 1.44
C SER A 358 -0.44 23.06 0.33
N VAL A 359 -1.09 23.46 -0.77
CA VAL A 359 -0.44 24.06 -1.94
C VAL A 359 -0.93 25.50 -2.13
N GLU A 360 -0.01 26.42 -2.41
CA GLU A 360 -0.36 27.77 -2.85
C GLU A 360 -0.78 27.74 -4.34
N GLY A 361 -2.02 27.33 -4.61
CA GLY A 361 -2.56 27.22 -5.97
C GLY A 361 -2.70 28.54 -6.72
N ASN A 362 -2.57 29.68 -6.01
CA ASN A 362 -2.83 31.01 -6.53
C ASN A 362 -1.79 32.05 -6.08
N PRO A 363 -0.74 32.31 -6.89
CA PRO A 363 0.25 33.36 -6.61
C PRO A 363 -0.31 34.79 -6.58
N GLY A 364 -1.53 35.01 -7.09
CA GLY A 364 -2.25 36.28 -6.95
C GLY A 364 -2.94 36.45 -5.59
N ARG A 365 -3.11 35.37 -4.82
CA ARG A 365 -3.71 35.34 -3.47
C ARG A 365 -3.06 34.25 -2.59
N PRO A 366 -1.85 34.46 -2.05
CA PRO A 366 -1.13 33.45 -1.25
C PRO A 366 -1.86 32.92 0.00
N GLY A 367 -2.93 33.58 0.45
CA GLY A 367 -3.80 33.10 1.53
C GLY A 367 -4.92 32.15 1.11
N GLU A 368 -5.10 31.91 -0.20
CA GLU A 368 -6.03 30.91 -0.74
C GLU A 368 -5.24 29.64 -1.05
N LEU A 369 -5.16 28.76 -0.05
CA LEU A 369 -4.45 27.48 -0.14
C LEU A 369 -5.40 26.38 -0.64
N ASP A 370 -4.90 25.52 -1.51
CA ASP A 370 -5.52 24.24 -1.82
C ASP A 370 -5.11 23.24 -0.72
N SER A 371 -6.08 22.54 -0.13
CA SER A 371 -5.85 21.58 0.96
C SER A 371 -7.01 20.60 1.14
N PHE A 372 -6.70 19.40 1.62
CA PHE A 372 -7.68 18.38 2.01
C PHE A 372 -7.25 17.76 3.34
N ALA A 373 -8.19 17.61 4.28
CA ALA A 373 -8.01 16.86 5.51
C ALA A 373 -9.31 16.14 5.88
N TYR A 374 -9.23 14.82 6.04
CA TYR A 374 -10.36 13.99 6.47
C TYR A 374 -9.97 13.14 7.68
N THR A 375 -10.85 13.05 8.67
CA THR A 375 -10.71 12.15 9.81
C THR A 375 -11.97 11.33 10.04
N LEU A 376 -11.78 10.14 10.59
CA LEU A 376 -12.82 9.16 10.88
C LEU A 376 -12.41 8.39 12.14
N SER A 377 -13.31 8.19 13.09
CA SER A 377 -13.03 7.40 14.29
C SER A 377 -14.26 6.65 14.80
N GLN A 378 -13.99 5.59 15.55
CA GLN A 378 -14.98 4.82 16.31
C GLN A 378 -14.40 4.47 17.68
N SER A 379 -15.21 4.60 18.74
CA SER A 379 -14.87 4.11 20.07
C SER A 379 -16.09 3.48 20.76
N THR A 380 -15.88 2.37 21.47
CA THR A 380 -16.94 1.59 22.10
C THR A 380 -16.63 1.35 23.57
N GLN A 381 -17.42 1.97 24.45
CA GLN A 381 -17.26 1.88 25.90
C GLN A 381 -18.36 1.00 26.51
N SER A 382 -17.97 -0.13 27.11
CA SER A 382 -18.83 -0.88 28.03
C SER A 382 -18.61 -0.41 29.47
N LYS A 383 -19.69 -0.23 30.21
CA LYS A 383 -19.69 0.22 31.62
C LYS A 383 -20.75 -0.58 32.37
N GLY A 384 -20.50 -0.97 33.61
CA GLY A 384 -21.45 -1.76 34.38
C GLY A 384 -20.84 -2.35 35.63
N ARG A 385 -21.68 -3.03 36.43
CA ARG A 385 -21.22 -3.84 37.58
C ARG A 385 -21.15 -5.33 37.24
N ASP A 386 -22.02 -5.76 36.35
CA ASP A 386 -22.20 -7.17 35.95
C ASP A 386 -22.98 -7.23 34.63
N GLN A 387 -23.05 -8.43 34.04
CA GLN A 387 -23.73 -8.71 32.77
C GLN A 387 -25.21 -8.29 32.75
N MET A 388 -25.88 -8.22 33.90
CA MET A 388 -27.28 -7.83 34.03
C MET A 388 -27.48 -6.32 34.22
N ASN A 389 -26.44 -5.57 34.58
CA ASN A 389 -26.50 -4.16 34.94
C ASN A 389 -25.34 -3.42 34.27
N ARG A 390 -25.52 -3.15 32.97
CA ARG A 390 -24.51 -2.68 32.03
C ARG A 390 -25.07 -1.67 31.02
N THR A 391 -24.21 -0.82 30.49
CA THR A 391 -24.46 0.10 29.40
C THR A 391 -23.32 -0.02 28.40
N ILE A 392 -23.64 -0.13 27.11
CA ILE A 392 -22.69 -0.06 26.00
C ILE A 392 -22.96 1.24 25.24
N VAL A 393 -21.91 1.99 24.94
CA VAL A 393 -21.98 3.21 24.13
C VAL A 393 -20.96 3.08 23.01
N GLN A 394 -21.40 3.24 21.76
CA GLN A 394 -20.50 3.34 20.61
C GLN A 394 -20.66 4.71 19.96
N ASP A 395 -19.57 5.48 19.93
CA ASP A 395 -19.49 6.79 19.29
C ASP A 395 -18.63 6.67 18.03
N GLN A 396 -19.20 7.03 16.88
CA GLN A 396 -18.55 7.17 15.58
C GLN A 396 -18.51 8.65 15.19
N GLN A 397 -17.42 9.13 14.61
CA GLN A 397 -17.27 10.53 14.18
C GLN A 397 -16.55 10.63 12.84
N SER A 398 -16.87 11.65 12.04
CA SER A 398 -16.03 12.08 10.91
C SER A 398 -16.00 13.60 10.76
N GLN A 399 -14.90 14.10 10.18
CA GLN A 399 -14.68 15.50 9.87
C GLN A 399 -14.05 15.60 8.48
N LEU A 400 -14.62 16.44 7.60
CA LEU A 400 -13.96 16.91 6.39
C LEU A 400 -13.65 18.39 6.54
N THR A 401 -12.43 18.79 6.19
CA THR A 401 -12.05 20.18 5.96
C THR A 401 -11.25 20.23 4.67
N ALA A 402 -11.68 21.03 3.71
CA ALA A 402 -10.98 21.15 2.43
C ALA A 402 -11.14 22.55 1.83
N SER A 403 -10.19 22.94 0.98
CA SER A 403 -10.23 24.15 0.18
C SER A 403 -9.61 23.87 -1.19
N TYR A 404 -10.22 24.36 -2.27
CA TYR A 404 -9.71 24.07 -3.62
C TYR A 404 -10.16 25.12 -4.66
N HIS A 405 -9.30 25.40 -5.63
CA HIS A 405 -9.61 26.20 -6.82
C HIS A 405 -10.23 25.34 -7.94
N LYS A 406 -11.30 25.84 -8.60
CA LYS A 406 -11.85 25.30 -9.85
C LYS A 406 -12.03 26.37 -10.92
N PRO A 407 -11.87 26.04 -12.22
CA PRO A 407 -12.13 26.98 -13.30
C PRO A 407 -13.62 27.39 -13.32
N LEU A 408 -13.91 28.57 -13.87
CA LEU A 408 -15.30 28.96 -14.14
C LEU A 408 -15.93 28.00 -15.17
N PRO A 409 -17.23 27.68 -15.09
CA PRO A 409 -17.92 26.85 -16.07
C PRO A 409 -17.75 27.39 -17.50
N GLY A 410 -17.26 26.56 -18.42
CA GLY A 410 -16.92 26.96 -19.80
C GLY A 410 -15.60 27.72 -19.97
N GLY A 411 -14.85 27.94 -18.89
CA GLY A 411 -13.51 28.52 -18.92
C GLY A 411 -12.41 27.53 -19.36
N GLN A 412 -11.20 28.05 -19.57
CA GLN A 412 -10.01 27.24 -19.82
C GLN A 412 -9.49 26.59 -18.53
N LYS A 413 -8.50 25.70 -18.64
CA LYS A 413 -7.77 25.13 -17.49
C LYS A 413 -7.18 26.26 -16.63
N LEU A 414 -7.23 26.10 -15.30
CA LEU A 414 -6.59 27.03 -14.36
C LEU A 414 -5.09 27.20 -14.69
N ALA A 415 -4.69 28.47 -14.80
CA ALA A 415 -3.31 28.92 -15.01
C ALA A 415 -3.12 30.23 -14.22
N LEU A 416 -3.38 30.18 -12.91
CA LEU A 416 -3.44 31.35 -12.04
C LEU A 416 -2.04 31.97 -11.90
N SER A 417 -1.97 33.28 -12.08
CA SER A 417 -0.75 34.09 -11.92
C SER A 417 -1.08 35.40 -11.21
N THR A 418 -0.08 36.24 -10.98
CA THR A 418 -0.27 37.60 -10.44
C THR A 418 -1.00 38.54 -11.41
N ASP A 419 -1.17 38.19 -12.69
CA ASP A 419 -2.01 38.96 -13.59
C ASP A 419 -3.51 38.67 -13.36
N SER A 420 -4.23 39.74 -13.04
CA SER A 420 -5.67 39.89 -13.13
C SER A 420 -6.33 39.12 -14.28
N THR A 421 -5.81 39.12 -15.51
CA THR A 421 -6.47 38.46 -16.65
C THR A 421 -6.56 36.94 -16.49
N THR A 422 -5.68 36.33 -15.69
CA THR A 422 -5.69 34.89 -15.38
C THR A 422 -6.61 34.53 -14.21
N GLN A 423 -6.98 35.50 -13.37
CA GLN A 423 -7.68 35.32 -12.11
C GLN A 423 -9.20 35.12 -12.30
N ASN A 424 -9.60 34.02 -12.94
CA ASN A 424 -10.99 33.64 -13.24
C ASN A 424 -11.31 32.22 -12.72
N TYR A 425 -11.87 32.11 -11.52
CA TYR A 425 -12.06 30.83 -10.81
C TYR A 425 -13.18 30.88 -9.77
N LEU A 426 -13.52 29.69 -9.26
CA LEU A 426 -14.27 29.44 -8.05
C LEU A 426 -13.28 28.93 -6.99
N TYR A 427 -13.18 29.60 -5.84
CA TYR A 427 -12.51 29.06 -4.66
C TYR A 427 -13.56 28.47 -3.72
N TYR A 428 -13.43 27.18 -3.44
CA TYR A 428 -14.31 26.43 -2.56
C TYR A 428 -13.68 26.33 -1.17
N GLN A 429 -14.51 26.40 -0.13
CA GLN A 429 -14.15 26.02 1.23
C GLN A 429 -15.24 25.08 1.77
N ILE A 430 -14.82 23.90 2.23
CA ILE A 430 -15.67 22.82 2.74
C ILE A 430 -15.35 22.60 4.21
N SER A 431 -16.38 22.51 5.05
CA SER A 431 -16.24 22.05 6.42
C SER A 431 -17.48 21.23 6.80
N ASP A 432 -17.29 19.94 7.01
CA ASP A 432 -18.36 19.01 7.31
C ASP A 432 -18.02 18.20 8.56
N GLN A 433 -19.03 17.90 9.38
CA GLN A 433 -18.89 17.10 10.60
C GLN A 433 -20.05 16.11 10.66
N ALA A 434 -19.78 14.88 11.08
CA ALA A 434 -20.83 13.90 11.35
C ALA A 434 -20.53 13.10 12.62
N SER A 435 -21.59 12.67 13.30
CA SER A 435 -21.48 11.73 14.42
C SER A 435 -22.66 10.76 14.47
N SER A 436 -22.38 9.54 14.93
CA SER A 436 -23.36 8.48 15.19
C SER A 436 -23.08 7.90 16.57
N LYS A 437 -24.07 7.93 17.47
CA LYS A 437 -23.98 7.44 18.83
C LYS A 437 -25.04 6.37 19.07
N ALA A 438 -24.62 5.11 19.16
CA ALA A 438 -25.45 4.03 19.67
C ALA A 438 -25.31 3.94 21.20
N THR A 439 -26.40 3.63 21.89
CA THR A 439 -26.40 3.37 23.33
C THR A 439 -27.38 2.25 23.65
N ILE A 440 -26.92 1.28 24.43
CA ILE A 440 -27.63 0.05 24.79
C ILE A 440 -27.54 -0.09 26.31
N GLY A 441 -28.66 -0.29 27.01
CA GLY A 441 -28.72 -0.31 28.46
C GLY A 441 -29.51 -1.48 29.01
N TYR A 442 -28.96 -2.16 30.01
CA TYR A 442 -29.56 -3.30 30.69
C TYR A 442 -29.66 -3.07 32.19
N LYS A 443 -30.77 -3.51 32.79
CA LYS A 443 -31.01 -3.45 34.23
C LYS A 443 -31.66 -4.76 34.68
N LYS A 444 -31.04 -5.47 35.61
CA LYS A 444 -31.40 -6.85 36.00
C LYS A 444 -31.53 -7.84 34.81
N GLY A 445 -30.82 -7.59 33.71
CA GLY A 445 -30.86 -8.39 32.48
C GLY A 445 -31.96 -7.99 31.49
N GLU A 446 -32.86 -7.08 31.86
CA GLU A 446 -33.86 -6.52 30.95
C GLU A 446 -33.26 -5.38 30.12
N LEU A 447 -33.51 -5.36 28.81
CA LEU A 447 -33.17 -4.24 27.93
C LEU A 447 -34.05 -3.03 28.28
N VAL A 448 -33.44 -1.94 28.73
CA VAL A 448 -34.10 -0.70 29.19
C VAL A 448 -33.70 0.55 28.41
N ASP A 449 -32.61 0.49 27.62
CA ASP A 449 -32.27 1.50 26.63
C ASP A 449 -31.71 0.83 25.37
N ALA A 450 -32.03 1.40 24.22
CA ALA A 450 -31.60 0.99 22.89
C ALA A 450 -31.85 2.18 21.96
N THR A 451 -30.92 3.12 21.92
CA THR A 451 -31.09 4.43 21.31
C THR A 451 -29.93 4.74 20.37
N LEU A 452 -30.26 5.23 19.17
CA LEU A 452 -29.32 5.71 18.17
C LEU A 452 -29.56 7.21 17.97
N SER A 453 -28.52 8.03 18.15
CA SER A 453 -28.55 9.47 17.84
C SER A 453 -27.50 9.79 16.78
N GLN A 454 -27.91 10.45 15.71
CA GLN A 454 -27.07 10.78 14.56
C GLN A 454 -27.19 12.26 14.24
N SER A 455 -26.08 12.88 13.86
CA SER A 455 -26.08 14.25 13.35
C SER A 455 -25.07 14.41 12.22
N ALA A 456 -25.43 15.24 11.24
CA ALA A 456 -24.56 15.65 10.15
C ALA A 456 -24.70 17.16 9.95
N SER A 457 -23.57 17.82 9.71
CA SER A 457 -23.46 19.22 9.36
C SER A 457 -22.55 19.32 8.15
N GLN A 458 -23.00 20.02 7.11
CA GLN A 458 -22.23 20.29 5.92
C GLN A 458 -22.20 21.80 5.66
N SER A 459 -21.02 22.36 5.44
CA SER A 459 -20.84 23.77 5.10
C SER A 459 -20.01 23.89 3.83
N THR A 460 -20.53 24.63 2.86
CA THR A 460 -19.82 25.00 1.65
C THR A 460 -19.85 26.51 1.47
N ARG A 461 -18.67 27.12 1.31
CA ARG A 461 -18.51 28.50 0.83
C ARG A 461 -17.89 28.48 -0.56
N ILE A 462 -18.37 29.34 -1.45
CA ILE A 462 -17.89 29.48 -2.83
C ILE A 462 -17.66 30.96 -3.13
N ALA A 463 -16.41 31.35 -3.29
CA ALA A 463 -16.02 32.67 -3.78
C ALA A 463 -15.78 32.61 -5.30
N LYS A 464 -16.57 33.36 -6.08
CA LYS A 464 -16.37 33.53 -7.53
C LYS A 464 -15.51 34.76 -7.79
N TYR A 465 -14.38 34.55 -8.45
CA TYR A 465 -13.51 35.61 -8.93
C TYR A 465 -13.55 35.72 -10.46
N VAL A 466 -13.61 36.96 -10.95
CA VAL A 466 -13.46 37.32 -12.37
C VAL A 466 -12.48 38.49 -12.44
N MET A 467 -11.47 38.37 -13.29
CA MET A 467 -10.36 39.32 -13.41
C MET A 467 -9.75 39.73 -12.06
N GLY A 468 -9.67 38.80 -11.11
CA GLY A 468 -9.14 39.01 -9.74
C GLY A 468 -10.10 39.69 -8.77
N ARG A 469 -11.27 40.12 -9.23
CA ARG A 469 -12.31 40.78 -8.42
C ARG A 469 -13.32 39.74 -7.93
N LEU A 470 -13.69 39.82 -6.65
CA LEU A 470 -14.77 39.00 -6.09
C LEU A 470 -16.10 39.49 -6.66
N GLU A 471 -16.76 38.66 -7.47
CA GLU A 471 -18.10 38.96 -8.00
C GLU A 471 -19.21 38.42 -7.10
N LYS A 472 -18.97 37.28 -6.45
CA LYS A 472 -19.97 36.60 -5.62
C LYS A 472 -19.29 35.81 -4.52
N ASP A 473 -19.77 35.97 -3.29
CA ASP A 473 -19.56 35.01 -2.21
C ASP A 473 -20.90 34.29 -1.97
N THR A 474 -20.87 33.01 -1.62
CA THR A 474 -22.07 32.22 -1.33
C THR A 474 -21.72 31.18 -0.30
N HIS A 475 -22.38 31.24 0.86
CA HIS A 475 -22.17 30.32 1.97
C HIS A 475 -23.48 29.55 2.24
N THR A 476 -23.39 28.23 2.20
CA THR A 476 -24.53 27.31 2.31
C THR A 476 -24.24 26.29 3.42
N PRO A 477 -24.62 26.58 4.68
CA PRO A 477 -24.65 25.61 5.76
C PRO A 477 -25.95 24.79 5.74
N VAL A 478 -25.85 23.48 5.95
CA VAL A 478 -26.98 22.55 6.06
C VAL A 478 -26.68 21.57 7.19
N SER A 479 -27.58 21.41 8.14
CA SER A 479 -27.43 20.41 9.21
C SER A 479 -28.73 19.66 9.48
N THR A 480 -28.61 18.46 10.04
CA THR A 480 -29.73 17.61 10.45
C THR A 480 -29.29 16.74 11.62
N SER A 481 -30.18 16.49 12.56
CA SER A 481 -29.98 15.57 13.67
C SER A 481 -31.23 14.73 13.89
N ARG A 482 -31.05 13.46 14.27
CA ARG A 482 -32.10 12.47 14.48
C ARG A 482 -31.75 11.60 15.68
N THR A 483 -32.72 11.40 16.57
CA THR A 483 -32.65 10.35 17.59
C THR A 483 -33.78 9.35 17.35
N GLN A 484 -33.46 8.06 17.30
CA GLN A 484 -34.41 6.96 17.21
C GLN A 484 -34.16 5.98 18.36
N SER A 485 -35.22 5.62 19.09
CA SER A 485 -35.21 4.46 19.97
C SER A 485 -35.67 3.21 19.21
N PHE A 486 -34.96 2.10 19.43
CA PHE A 486 -35.30 0.77 18.96
C PHE A 486 -35.85 -0.13 20.07
N LEU A 487 -35.98 0.39 21.30
CA LEU A 487 -36.30 -0.37 22.51
C LEU A 487 -37.57 -1.23 22.38
N SER A 488 -38.67 -0.64 21.92
CA SER A 488 -39.95 -1.35 21.76
C SER A 488 -39.89 -2.43 20.67
N VAL A 489 -39.22 -2.14 19.55
CA VAL A 489 -39.05 -3.07 18.42
C VAL A 489 -38.19 -4.27 18.83
N LEU A 490 -37.10 -4.03 19.56
CA LEU A 490 -36.23 -5.07 20.08
C LEU A 490 -36.91 -5.90 21.18
N GLN A 491 -37.65 -5.26 22.11
CA GLN A 491 -38.44 -5.97 23.12
C GLN A 491 -39.50 -6.88 22.48
N GLN A 492 -40.19 -6.42 21.43
CA GLN A 492 -41.14 -7.24 20.66
C GLN A 492 -40.45 -8.42 19.95
N ALA A 493 -39.35 -8.17 19.24
CA ALA A 493 -38.62 -9.21 18.52
C ALA A 493 -38.02 -10.27 19.47
N LEU A 494 -37.48 -9.84 20.62
CA LEU A 494 -36.99 -10.72 21.69
C LEU A 494 -38.11 -11.54 22.34
N GLN A 495 -39.34 -11.03 22.40
CA GLN A 495 -40.48 -11.80 22.90
C GLN A 495 -40.94 -12.85 21.87
N GLN A 496 -41.03 -12.49 20.59
CA GLN A 496 -41.33 -13.43 19.50
C GLN A 496 -40.27 -14.54 19.38
N ASP A 497 -39.00 -14.22 19.61
CA ASP A 497 -37.91 -15.19 19.62
C ASP A 497 -38.03 -16.20 20.77
N LYS A 498 -38.37 -15.75 21.99
CA LYS A 498 -38.65 -16.62 23.14
C LYS A 498 -39.83 -17.56 22.87
N GLU A 499 -40.88 -17.07 22.21
CA GLU A 499 -42.06 -17.86 21.86
C GLU A 499 -41.73 -18.89 20.77
N ALA A 500 -41.00 -18.51 19.72
CA ALA A 500 -40.54 -19.41 18.67
C ALA A 500 -39.63 -20.52 19.23
N LYS A 501 -38.72 -20.18 20.17
CA LYS A 501 -37.89 -21.16 20.91
C LYS A 501 -38.69 -22.09 21.83
N GLN A 502 -39.94 -21.75 22.16
CA GLN A 502 -40.92 -22.63 22.82
C GLN A 502 -41.83 -23.38 21.82
N GLY A 503 -41.52 -23.35 20.53
CA GLY A 503 -42.33 -23.99 19.47
C GLY A 503 -43.60 -23.22 19.10
N ARG A 504 -43.69 -21.92 19.42
CA ARG A 504 -44.87 -21.07 19.18
C ARG A 504 -44.53 -19.93 18.22
N GLY A 505 -44.95 -20.06 16.96
CA GLY A 505 -44.75 -19.03 15.93
C GLY A 505 -43.33 -18.99 15.37
N THR A 506 -42.92 -17.81 14.89
CA THR A 506 -41.69 -17.59 14.12
C THR A 506 -40.91 -16.39 14.65
N SER A 507 -39.59 -16.54 14.85
CA SER A 507 -38.72 -15.45 15.29
C SER A 507 -38.45 -14.46 14.15
N THR A 508 -38.55 -13.17 14.45
CA THR A 508 -38.24 -12.04 13.55
C THR A 508 -36.94 -11.32 13.94
N LEU A 509 -36.24 -11.83 14.97
CA LEU A 509 -35.13 -11.15 15.63
C LEU A 509 -33.95 -10.90 14.69
N LYS A 510 -33.56 -11.89 13.89
CA LYS A 510 -32.41 -11.76 12.96
C LYS A 510 -32.62 -10.63 11.93
N ASP A 511 -33.79 -10.59 11.29
CA ASP A 511 -34.10 -9.59 10.27
C ASP A 511 -34.24 -8.20 10.88
N THR A 512 -34.82 -8.12 12.09
CA THR A 512 -34.90 -6.90 12.90
C THR A 512 -33.50 -6.33 13.19
N LEU A 513 -32.58 -7.17 13.68
CA LEU A 513 -31.21 -6.78 13.98
C LEU A 513 -30.43 -6.37 12.72
N ALA A 514 -30.57 -7.10 11.60
CA ALA A 514 -29.94 -6.75 10.33
C ALA A 514 -30.44 -5.39 9.77
N GLY A 515 -31.73 -5.08 9.98
CA GLY A 515 -32.37 -3.81 9.63
C GLY A 515 -31.97 -2.65 10.54
N ILE A 516 -31.69 -2.91 11.83
CA ILE A 516 -31.15 -1.91 12.76
C ILE A 516 -29.66 -1.64 12.45
N HIS A 517 -28.86 -2.69 12.25
CA HIS A 517 -27.45 -2.61 11.86
C HIS A 517 -27.24 -1.71 10.63
N ALA A 518 -28.16 -1.77 9.65
CA ALA A 518 -28.14 -0.91 8.47
C ALA A 518 -28.20 0.60 8.77
N LYS A 519 -28.71 0.99 9.94
CA LYS A 519 -28.89 2.38 10.37
C LYS A 519 -27.81 2.88 11.31
N VAL A 520 -27.13 1.97 12.04
CA VAL A 520 -26.09 2.30 13.03
C VAL A 520 -24.89 3.01 12.42
N LEU A 521 -24.53 2.65 11.17
CA LEU A 521 -23.41 3.21 10.44
C LEU A 521 -23.55 4.74 10.28
N LEU A 522 -22.44 5.45 10.47
CA LEU A 522 -22.33 6.89 10.30
C LEU A 522 -22.90 7.38 8.96
N GLN A 523 -23.57 8.53 8.98
CA GLN A 523 -24.10 9.20 7.79
C GLN A 523 -23.58 10.63 7.75
N SER A 524 -22.76 10.94 6.75
CA SER A 524 -22.15 12.27 6.55
C SER A 524 -23.01 13.27 5.77
N GLU A 525 -24.18 12.84 5.28
CA GLU A 525 -25.11 13.66 4.50
C GLU A 525 -26.37 14.02 5.29
N PRO A 526 -26.64 15.30 5.59
CA PRO A 526 -27.86 15.74 6.28
C PRO A 526 -29.16 15.29 5.59
N SER A 527 -29.16 15.22 4.25
CA SER A 527 -30.27 14.72 3.43
C SER A 527 -30.66 13.27 3.78
N LYS A 528 -29.69 12.39 4.04
CA LYS A 528 -29.92 10.96 4.35
C LYS A 528 -30.47 10.73 5.76
N LEU A 529 -30.29 11.68 6.67
CA LEU A 529 -30.85 11.60 8.03
C LEU A 529 -32.35 11.93 8.11
N ASN A 530 -32.93 12.57 7.08
CA ASN A 530 -34.33 13.02 7.05
C ASN A 530 -35.35 11.95 6.58
N GLY A 531 -34.95 10.68 6.41
CA GLY A 531 -35.80 9.58 5.91
C GLY A 531 -36.28 8.60 6.97
#